data_AF-A0A9W4TYT0-F1
#
_entry.id   AF-A0A9W4TYT0-F1
#
_cell.length_a   1.000
_cell.length_b   1.000
_cell.length_c   1.000
_cell.angle_alpha   90.00
_cell.angle_beta   90.00
_cell.angle_gamma   90.00
#
_symmetry.space_group_name_H-M   'P 1'
#
loop_
_entity.id
_entity.type
_entity.pdbx_description
1 polymer ?
#
loop_
_entity_poly.entity_id
_entity_poly.type
_entity_poly.pdbx_seq_one_letter_code
_entity_poly.pdbx_strand_id
1 'polypeptide(L)'
;MNKYKDSTFDNTALTRLIITSNISFNKKQIMKILNLTNTQESVYQELIRLVKLVVDQIYNDAPLTEFPMTILKSISFQIADKFEEIFYTPIHKVASYTERSIIENLHDMQRKLQPTVVNCPRYNEMWIITYLIKAEYNKVSKSKAK
;
A
#
# COMPACT_ATOMS: atom_id res chain seq x y z
N MET A 1 -19.10 -0.98 1.93
CA MET A 1 -18.82 -2.31 1.31
C MET A 1 -17.31 -2.43 1.19
N ASN A 2 -16.71 -3.43 1.85
CA ASN A 2 -15.26 -3.50 2.10
C ASN A 2 -14.51 -3.78 0.79
N LYS A 3 -13.68 -2.82 0.32
CA LYS A 3 -13.02 -2.80 -1.01
C LYS A 3 -12.02 -3.94 -1.26
N TYR A 4 -11.81 -4.83 -0.27
CA TYR A 4 -10.74 -5.83 -0.25
C TYR A 4 -11.22 -7.27 0.00
N LYS A 5 -12.52 -7.57 -0.18
CA LYS A 5 -13.00 -8.94 -0.12
C LYS A 5 -12.66 -9.69 -1.42
N ASP A 6 -11.45 -10.20 -1.51
CA ASP A 6 -11.17 -11.56 -2.01
C ASP A 6 -9.72 -11.98 -1.72
N SER A 7 -9.59 -13.00 -0.88
CA SER A 7 -8.40 -13.86 -0.63
C SER A 7 -7.07 -13.20 -0.21
N THR A 8 -6.87 -12.98 1.10
CA THR A 8 -5.58 -13.02 1.87
C THR A 8 -5.68 -12.15 3.15
N PHE A 9 -6.57 -12.52 4.08
CA PHE A 9 -6.84 -11.65 5.24
C PHE A 9 -5.66 -11.47 6.23
N ASP A 10 -4.62 -12.31 6.24
CA ASP A 10 -3.55 -12.20 7.26
C ASP A 10 -2.12 -12.47 6.78
N ASN A 11 -1.85 -12.49 5.47
CA ASN A 11 -0.46 -12.62 5.04
C ASN A 11 0.30 -11.31 5.35
N THR A 12 1.17 -11.36 6.36
CA THR A 12 2.08 -10.29 6.77
C THR A 12 3.54 -10.68 6.59
N ALA A 13 3.81 -11.73 5.80
CA ALA A 13 5.16 -12.26 5.62
C ALA A 13 6.09 -11.21 5.01
N LEU A 14 5.59 -10.45 4.01
CA LEU A 14 6.37 -9.38 3.40
C LEU A 14 6.53 -8.20 4.35
N THR A 15 5.48 -7.78 5.06
CA THR A 15 5.59 -6.76 6.11
C THR A 15 6.68 -7.12 7.13
N ARG A 16 6.66 -8.35 7.64
CA ARG A 16 7.66 -8.85 8.61
C ARG A 16 9.07 -8.85 8.00
N LEU A 17 9.22 -9.38 6.78
CA LEU A 17 10.50 -9.40 6.08
C LEU A 17 11.08 -7.99 5.91
N ILE A 18 10.25 -7.01 5.55
CA ILE A 18 10.69 -5.63 5.42
C ILE A 18 11.15 -5.08 6.76
N ILE A 19 10.37 -5.27 7.85
CA ILE A 19 10.76 -4.83 9.19
C ILE A 19 12.10 -5.42 9.63
N THR A 20 12.35 -6.71 9.40
CA THR A 20 13.58 -7.38 9.84
C THR A 20 14.75 -7.26 8.87
N SER A 21 14.54 -6.78 7.64
CA SER A 21 15.61 -6.69 6.63
C SER A 21 16.75 -5.74 7.03
N ASN A 22 17.92 -5.84 6.42
CA ASN A 22 18.98 -4.82 6.53
C ASN A 22 19.12 -3.97 5.26
N ILE A 23 18.06 -3.95 4.45
CA ILE A 23 18.05 -3.22 3.18
C ILE A 23 17.93 -1.72 3.46
N SER A 24 18.73 -0.94 2.75
CA SER A 24 18.63 0.52 2.75
C SER A 24 18.62 1.04 1.31
N PHE A 25 17.67 1.92 1.05
CA PHE A 25 17.54 2.66 -0.19
C PHE A 25 17.80 4.13 0.07
N ASN A 26 18.57 4.76 -0.83
CA ASN A 26 18.70 6.21 -0.85
C ASN A 26 17.45 6.86 -1.49
N LYS A 27 17.31 8.17 -1.31
CA LYS A 27 16.18 8.95 -1.83
C LYS A 27 15.94 8.73 -3.33
N LYS A 28 17.00 8.75 -4.15
CA LYS A 28 16.88 8.58 -5.60
C LYS A 28 16.33 7.20 -5.96
N GLN A 29 16.75 6.15 -5.25
CA GLN A 29 16.23 4.80 -5.44
C GLN A 29 14.74 4.73 -5.04
N ILE A 30 14.35 5.34 -3.92
CA ILE A 30 12.95 5.36 -3.48
C ILE A 30 12.08 6.10 -4.49
N MET A 31 12.48 7.29 -4.94
CA MET A 31 11.73 8.04 -5.95
C MET A 31 11.58 7.22 -7.24
N LYS A 32 12.64 6.53 -7.68
CA LYS A 32 12.58 5.63 -8.84
C LYS A 32 11.61 4.46 -8.63
N ILE A 33 11.62 3.83 -7.44
CA ILE A 33 10.68 2.75 -7.10
C ILE A 33 9.23 3.25 -7.15
N LEU A 34 8.97 4.46 -6.66
CA LEU A 34 7.67 5.13 -6.68
C LEU A 34 7.29 5.71 -8.04
N ASN A 35 8.14 5.54 -9.05
CA ASN A 35 7.98 6.14 -10.38
C ASN A 35 7.80 7.67 -10.34
N LEU A 36 8.48 8.34 -9.40
CA LEU A 36 8.48 9.79 -9.25
C LEU A 36 9.70 10.40 -9.93
N THR A 37 9.48 11.53 -10.59
CA THR A 37 10.52 12.36 -11.19
C THR A 37 10.96 13.49 -10.25
N ASN A 38 12.05 14.18 -10.58
CA ASN A 38 12.55 15.30 -9.77
C ASN A 38 11.54 16.46 -9.67
N THR A 39 10.63 16.61 -10.64
CA THR A 39 9.58 17.66 -10.60
C THR A 39 8.47 17.32 -9.60
N GLN A 40 8.35 16.05 -9.21
CA GLN A 40 7.37 15.55 -8.24
C GLN A 40 7.98 15.37 -6.83
N GLU A 41 9.09 16.06 -6.57
CA GLU A 41 9.76 16.05 -5.27
C GLU A 41 8.81 16.49 -4.14
N SER A 42 7.94 17.46 -4.38
CA SER A 42 6.93 17.91 -3.41
C SER A 42 6.01 16.78 -2.95
N VAL A 43 5.58 15.92 -3.87
CA VAL A 43 4.72 14.76 -3.59
C VAL A 43 5.47 13.75 -2.72
N TYR A 44 6.74 13.50 -3.02
CA TYR A 44 7.59 12.67 -2.19
C TYR A 44 7.75 13.25 -0.77
N GLN A 45 7.99 14.55 -0.64
CA GLN A 45 8.09 15.21 0.67
C GLN A 45 6.79 15.10 1.48
N GLU A 46 5.64 15.24 0.82
CA GLU A 46 4.34 15.09 1.48
C GLU A 46 4.11 13.66 1.99
N LEU A 47 4.46 12.65 1.19
CA LEU A 47 4.44 11.25 1.60
C LEU A 47 5.31 11.02 2.83
N ILE A 48 6.55 11.51 2.81
CA ILE A 48 7.47 11.38 3.96
C ILE A 48 6.95 12.12 5.19
N ARG A 49 6.32 13.28 5.02
CA ARG A 49 5.69 14.01 6.13
C ARG A 49 4.59 13.17 6.79
N LEU A 50 3.73 12.53 6.00
CA LEU A 50 2.67 11.66 6.54
C LEU A 50 3.25 10.43 7.25
N VAL A 51 4.27 9.79 6.65
CA VAL A 51 4.98 8.66 7.27
C VAL A 51 5.57 9.05 8.62
N LYS A 52 6.20 10.23 8.73
CA LYS A 52 6.76 10.72 10.00
C LYS A 52 5.69 10.90 11.08
N LEU A 53 4.54 11.49 10.75
CA LEU A 53 3.43 11.63 11.69
C LEU A 53 2.96 10.27 12.25
N VAL A 54 2.87 9.27 11.37
CA VAL A 54 2.53 7.89 11.76
C VAL A 54 3.62 7.27 12.63
N VAL A 55 4.90 7.46 12.28
CA VAL A 55 6.03 6.97 13.08
C VAL A 55 6.04 7.59 14.46
N ASP A 56 5.77 8.89 14.59
CA ASP A 56 5.72 9.57 15.89
C ASP A 56 4.62 9.00 16.79
N GLN A 57 3.50 8.53 16.20
CA GLN A 57 2.45 7.82 16.93
C GLN A 57 2.91 6.43 17.35
N ILE A 58 3.39 5.61 16.41
CA ILE A 58 3.83 4.23 16.65
C ILE A 58 4.98 4.16 17.66
N TYR A 59 5.93 5.10 17.59
CA TYR A 59 7.13 5.12 18.42
C TYR A 59 6.82 5.20 19.91
N ASN A 60 5.71 5.83 20.29
CA ASN A 60 5.32 5.95 21.70
C ASN A 60 4.62 4.69 22.23
N ASP A 61 4.16 3.80 21.35
CA ASP A 61 3.36 2.62 21.73
C ASP A 61 4.23 1.39 22.02
N ALA A 62 5.12 1.01 21.09
CA ALA A 62 5.95 -0.19 21.22
C ALA A 62 7.14 -0.19 20.24
N PRO A 63 8.20 -0.98 20.50
CA PRO A 63 9.24 -1.25 19.51
C PRO A 63 8.65 -1.77 18.19
N LEU A 64 9.13 -1.24 17.05
CA LEU A 64 8.60 -1.61 15.73
C LEU A 64 8.66 -3.12 15.43
N THR A 65 9.60 -3.86 16.02
CA THR A 65 9.73 -5.32 15.90
C THR A 65 8.63 -6.10 16.63
N GLU A 66 8.04 -5.49 17.65
CA GLU A 66 6.97 -6.06 18.48
C GLU A 66 5.59 -5.52 18.08
N PHE A 67 5.56 -4.46 17.26
CA PHE A 67 4.33 -3.85 16.79
C PHE A 67 3.49 -4.84 15.95
N PRO A 68 2.15 -4.88 16.10
CA PRO A 68 1.31 -5.82 15.36
C PRO A 68 1.44 -5.63 13.83
N MET A 69 1.95 -6.66 13.14
CA MET A 69 2.23 -6.60 11.70
C MET A 69 0.98 -6.38 10.84
N THR A 70 -0.17 -6.90 11.27
CA THR A 70 -1.47 -6.68 10.62
C THR A 70 -1.89 -5.21 10.69
N ILE A 71 -1.66 -4.55 11.82
CA ILE A 71 -1.91 -3.12 12.00
C ILE A 71 -0.93 -2.32 11.13
N LEU A 72 0.35 -2.66 11.15
CA LEU A 72 1.35 -1.97 10.32
C LEU A 72 1.02 -2.08 8.82
N LYS A 73 0.62 -3.27 8.36
CA LYS A 73 0.13 -3.47 7.00
C LYS A 73 -1.10 -2.59 6.72
N SER A 74 -2.08 -2.56 7.61
CA SER A 74 -3.27 -1.72 7.46
C SER A 74 -2.91 -0.23 7.35
N ILE A 75 -2.01 0.27 8.22
CA ILE A 75 -1.49 1.63 8.18
C ILE A 75 -0.82 1.91 6.83
N SER A 76 -0.02 0.98 6.31
CA SER A 76 0.61 1.12 4.99
C SER A 76 -0.42 1.30 3.87
N PHE A 77 -1.55 0.57 3.91
CA PHE A 77 -2.64 0.79 2.96
C PHE A 77 -3.35 2.14 3.18
N GLN A 78 -3.59 2.55 4.42
CA GLN A 78 -4.22 3.85 4.71
C GLN A 78 -3.38 5.04 4.23
N ILE A 79 -2.05 4.93 4.30
CA ILE A 79 -1.14 5.92 3.69
C ILE A 79 -1.25 5.84 2.16
N ALA A 80 -1.24 4.64 1.58
CA ALA A 80 -1.34 4.45 0.13
C ALA A 80 -2.62 5.09 -0.45
N ASP A 81 -3.73 5.00 0.27
CA ASP A 81 -5.03 5.57 -0.13
C ASP A 81 -5.00 7.10 -0.25
N LYS A 82 -4.04 7.79 0.38
CA LYS A 82 -3.85 9.24 0.22
C LYS A 82 -3.10 9.61 -1.06
N PHE A 83 -2.45 8.64 -1.70
CA PHE A 83 -1.60 8.83 -2.87
C PHE A 83 -1.96 7.81 -3.95
N GLU A 84 -3.24 7.77 -4.33
CA GLU A 84 -3.78 6.69 -5.18
C GLU A 84 -3.00 6.54 -6.50
N GLU A 85 -2.63 7.66 -7.13
CA GLU A 85 -1.88 7.70 -8.39
C GLU A 85 -0.48 7.06 -8.33
N ILE A 86 0.09 6.99 -7.12
CA ILE A 86 1.41 6.39 -6.88
C ILE A 86 1.27 4.91 -6.60
N PHE A 87 0.31 4.52 -5.75
CA PHE A 87 0.25 3.18 -5.18
C PHE A 87 -0.77 2.26 -5.82
N TYR A 88 -1.63 2.77 -6.71
CA TYR A 88 -2.65 1.99 -7.38
C TYR A 88 -2.63 2.17 -8.91
N THR A 89 -3.03 1.11 -9.60
CA THR A 89 -3.26 1.13 -11.05
C THR A 89 -4.73 0.81 -11.32
N PRO A 90 -5.44 1.63 -12.09
CA PRO A 90 -6.81 1.32 -12.48
C PRO A 90 -6.81 0.10 -13.42
N ILE A 91 -7.62 -0.91 -13.11
CA ILE A 91 -7.83 -2.09 -13.93
C ILE A 91 -9.30 -2.15 -14.32
N HIS A 92 -9.57 -2.38 -15.60
CA HIS A 92 -10.92 -2.64 -16.11
C HIS A 92 -11.28 -4.10 -15.84
N LYS A 93 -12.18 -4.35 -14.89
CA LYS A 93 -12.69 -5.69 -14.65
C LYS A 93 -13.82 -5.97 -15.63
N VAL A 94 -13.59 -6.86 -16.59
CA VAL A 94 -14.66 -7.44 -17.40
C VAL A 94 -15.38 -8.44 -16.50
N ALA A 95 -16.70 -8.30 -16.36
CA ALA A 95 -17.49 -9.25 -15.58
C ALA A 95 -17.33 -10.65 -16.18
N SER A 96 -16.71 -11.56 -15.44
CA SER A 96 -16.64 -12.97 -15.80
C SER A 96 -17.98 -13.63 -15.44
N TYR A 97 -18.79 -13.94 -16.43
CA TYR A 97 -19.97 -14.78 -16.22
C TYR A 97 -19.51 -16.22 -15.93
N THR A 98 -19.99 -16.81 -14.84
CA THR A 98 -19.92 -18.26 -14.64
C THR A 98 -20.97 -18.92 -15.52
N GLU A 99 -20.65 -20.04 -16.17
CA GLU A 99 -21.47 -20.70 -17.21
C GLU A 99 -22.96 -20.91 -16.85
N ARG A 100 -23.33 -20.91 -15.57
CA ARG A 100 -24.72 -21.05 -15.11
C ARG A 100 -25.62 -19.85 -15.42
N SER A 101 -25.09 -18.66 -15.71
CA SER A 101 -25.90 -17.46 -15.96
C SER A 101 -26.16 -17.17 -17.45
N ILE A 102 -25.62 -17.98 -18.36
CA ILE A 102 -25.71 -17.72 -19.81
C ILE A 102 -27.09 -18.11 -20.37
N ILE A 103 -27.82 -19.01 -19.71
CA ILE A 103 -29.07 -19.58 -20.26
C ILE A 103 -30.28 -18.67 -20.03
N GLU A 104 -30.27 -17.76 -19.04
CA GLU A 104 -31.51 -17.06 -18.66
C GLU A 104 -31.72 -15.67 -19.27
N ASN A 105 -30.71 -14.97 -19.83
CA ASN A 105 -30.93 -13.57 -20.25
C ASN A 105 -30.08 -13.15 -21.46
N LEU A 106 -30.40 -13.68 -22.64
CA LEU A 106 -29.81 -13.25 -23.92
C LEU A 106 -30.24 -11.82 -24.34
N HIS A 107 -31.36 -11.32 -23.84
CA HIS A 107 -31.87 -9.98 -24.20
C HIS A 107 -31.34 -8.81 -23.33
N ASP A 108 -30.78 -9.09 -22.15
CA ASP A 108 -30.30 -8.06 -21.21
C ASP A 108 -28.77 -7.82 -21.28
N MET A 109 -28.04 -8.66 -22.01
CA MET A 109 -26.57 -8.63 -22.08
C MET A 109 -25.99 -7.37 -22.75
N GLN A 110 -26.73 -6.69 -23.64
CA GLN A 110 -26.20 -5.51 -24.34
C GLN A 110 -26.27 -4.20 -23.52
N ARG A 111 -27.01 -4.14 -22.41
CA ARG A 111 -27.17 -2.88 -21.63
C ARG A 111 -26.32 -2.77 -20.36
N LYS A 112 -25.67 -3.83 -19.87
CA LYS A 112 -25.03 -3.84 -18.54
C LYS A 112 -23.54 -4.18 -18.50
N LEU A 113 -22.85 -4.25 -19.63
CA LEU A 113 -21.39 -4.41 -19.68
C LEU A 113 -20.68 -3.05 -19.65
N GLN A 114 -20.86 -2.28 -18.58
CA GLN A 114 -19.93 -1.20 -18.30
C GLN A 114 -18.72 -1.78 -17.54
N PRO A 115 -17.50 -1.67 -18.08
CA PRO A 115 -16.31 -2.13 -17.36
C PRO A 115 -16.20 -1.37 -16.04
N THR A 116 -16.25 -2.10 -14.92
CA THR A 116 -16.02 -1.48 -13.62
C THR A 116 -14.52 -1.25 -13.46
N VAL A 117 -14.12 0.00 -13.24
CA VAL A 117 -12.71 0.33 -12.93
C VAL A 117 -12.46 0.01 -11.46
N VAL A 118 -11.48 -0.86 -11.20
CA VAL A 118 -11.04 -1.23 -9.85
C VAL A 118 -9.59 -0.81 -9.70
N ASN A 119 -9.27 -0.07 -8.63
CA ASN A 119 -7.89 0.32 -8.30
C ASN A 119 -7.18 -0.87 -7.66
N CYS A 120 -6.18 -1.41 -8.36
CA CYS A 120 -5.38 -2.53 -7.89
C CYS A 120 -4.06 -2.03 -7.29
N PRO A 121 -3.62 -2.52 -6.12
CA PRO A 121 -2.32 -2.17 -5.54
C PRO A 121 -1.16 -2.43 -6.50
N ARG A 122 -0.25 -1.47 -6.65
CA ARG A 122 1.00 -1.63 -7.42
C ARG A 122 2.06 -2.43 -6.68
N TYR A 123 1.99 -2.46 -5.34
CA TYR A 123 2.99 -3.08 -4.49
C TYR A 123 2.32 -4.10 -3.56
N ASN A 124 2.83 -5.34 -3.57
CA ASN A 124 2.38 -6.38 -2.65
C ASN A 124 2.51 -5.91 -1.19
N GLU A 125 1.45 -6.10 -0.41
CA GLU A 125 1.34 -5.68 1.01
C GLU A 125 1.75 -4.21 1.27
N MET A 126 1.75 -3.35 0.24
CA MET A 126 2.29 -1.98 0.33
C MET A 126 3.69 -1.93 0.97
N TRP A 127 4.56 -2.87 0.57
CA TRP A 127 5.87 -3.07 1.18
C TRP A 127 6.75 -1.81 1.20
N ILE A 128 6.64 -0.96 0.17
CA ILE A 128 7.44 0.26 0.07
C ILE A 128 7.07 1.28 1.15
N ILE A 129 5.79 1.37 1.53
CA ILE A 129 5.35 2.24 2.64
C ILE A 129 5.80 1.65 3.97
N THR A 130 5.69 0.33 4.14
CA THR A 130 6.23 -0.36 5.32
C THR A 130 7.74 -0.09 5.48
N TYR A 131 8.48 -0.10 4.37
CA TYR A 131 9.90 0.25 4.35
C TYR A 131 10.13 1.70 4.79
N LEU A 132 9.33 2.65 4.29
CA LEU A 132 9.44 4.07 4.68
C LEU A 132 9.19 4.27 6.17
N ILE A 133 8.16 3.63 6.73
CA ILE A 133 7.86 3.66 8.18
C ILE A 133 9.08 3.17 8.97
N LYS A 134 9.62 2.00 8.60
CA LYS A 134 10.84 1.47 9.23
C LYS A 134 12.02 2.43 9.13
N ALA A 135 12.27 2.99 7.95
CA ALA A 135 13.40 3.88 7.73
C ALA A 135 13.32 5.14 8.60
N GLU A 136 12.14 5.75 8.70
CA GLU A 136 11.91 6.91 9.57
C GLU A 136 11.94 6.53 11.05
N TYR A 137 11.34 5.41 11.45
CA TYR A 137 11.40 4.89 12.83
C TYR A 137 12.85 4.69 13.30
N ASN A 138 13.69 4.13 12.45
CA ASN A 138 15.11 3.93 12.75
C ASN A 138 15.87 5.26 12.90
N LYS A 139 15.48 6.31 12.18
CA LYS A 139 16.07 7.66 12.35
C LYS A 139 15.69 8.25 13.71
N VAL A 140 14.41 8.17 14.09
CA VAL A 140 13.92 8.65 15.40
C VAL A 140 14.63 7.89 16.54
N SER A 141 14.71 6.57 16.44
CA SER A 141 15.40 5.71 17.41
C SER A 141 16.87 6.12 17.61
N LYS A 142 17.60 6.40 16.52
CA LYS A 142 18.99 6.84 16.57
C LYS A 142 19.16 8.26 17.14
N SER A 143 18.16 9.14 16.96
CA SER A 143 18.21 10.51 17.47
C SER A 143 17.96 10.59 18.97
N LYS A 144 17.11 9.71 19.52
CA LYS A 144 16.79 9.67 20.96
C LYS A 144 17.77 8.84 21.80
N ALA A 145 18.62 8.03 21.15
CA ALA A 145 19.69 7.28 21.80
C ALA A 145 20.99 8.10 21.99
N LYS A 146 21.02 9.35 21.52
CA LYS A 146 22.10 10.32 21.73
C LYS A 146 21.71 11.29 22.83
#